data_AF-A0A6M5YZL9-F1
#
_entry.id   AF-A0A6M5YZL9-F1
#
_cell.length_a   1.000
_cell.length_b   1.000
_cell.length_c   1.000
_cell.angle_alpha   90.00
_cell.angle_beta   90.00
_cell.angle_gamma   90.00
#
_symmetry.space_group_name_H-M   'P 1'
#
loop_
_entity.id
_entity.type
_entity.pdbx_description
1 polymer ?
#
loop_
_entity_poly.entity_id
_entity_poly.type
_entity_poly.pdbx_seq_one_letter_code
_entity_poly.pdbx_strand_id
1 'polypeptide(L)'
;MNQAELRALTEERIKDAKALLDGARWAFAYYVAGYAVECALKSCLLARMIHTGWVFQDKANVKDCLTHDFGELIKLAGLKPELDGQLAASAGADGTFVGNWGTVSLWQVSTRYSSKSQVEAEALYEAITHDPHGVLKWIQNYW
;
A
#
# COMPACT_ATOMS: atom_id res chain seq x y z
N MET A 1 -0.82 1.39 18.24
CA MET A 1 -1.06 1.15 16.81
C MET A 1 -2.12 0.09 16.65
N ASN A 2 -3.35 0.54 16.41
CA ASN A 2 -4.52 -0.29 16.07
C ASN A 2 -4.96 -0.02 14.62
N GLN A 3 -6.01 -0.71 14.17
CA GLN A 3 -6.53 -0.59 12.81
C GLN A 3 -7.00 0.83 12.47
N ALA A 4 -7.74 1.50 13.37
CA ALA A 4 -8.24 2.85 13.14
C ALA A 4 -7.10 3.88 13.07
N GLU A 5 -6.10 3.76 13.95
CA GLU A 5 -4.89 4.60 13.93
C GLU A 5 -4.13 4.45 12.61
N LEU A 6 -4.02 3.22 12.08
CA LEU A 6 -3.36 2.97 10.79
C LEU A 6 -4.12 3.58 9.61
N ARG A 7 -5.45 3.47 9.59
CA ARG A 7 -6.28 4.11 8.54
C ARG A 7 -6.13 5.63 8.57
N ALA A 8 -6.17 6.23 9.76
CA ALA A 8 -5.93 7.66 9.93
C ALA A 8 -4.51 8.06 9.47
N LEU A 9 -3.49 7.27 9.82
CA LEU A 9 -2.12 7.49 9.35
C LEU A 9 -2.03 7.42 7.83
N THR A 10 -2.69 6.46 7.17
CA THR A 10 -2.75 6.38 5.71
C THR A 10 -3.25 7.68 5.11
N GLU A 11 -4.39 8.20 5.56
CA GLU A 11 -4.96 9.45 5.04
C GLU A 11 -4.03 10.64 5.25
N GLU A 12 -3.45 10.77 6.45
CA GLU A 12 -2.49 11.83 6.75
C GLU A 12 -1.23 11.72 5.89
N ARG A 13 -0.70 10.51 5.67
CA ARG A 13 0.48 10.31 4.82
C ARG A 13 0.22 10.66 3.35
N ILE A 14 -0.99 10.43 2.82
CA ILE A 14 -1.33 10.89 1.47
C ILE A 14 -1.36 12.42 1.39
N LYS A 15 -1.93 13.11 2.39
CA LYS A 15 -1.90 14.57 2.45
C LYS A 15 -0.48 15.11 2.56
N ASP A 16 0.35 14.51 3.41
CA ASP A 16 1.77 14.84 3.56
C ASP A 16 2.50 14.66 2.22
N ALA A 17 2.31 13.53 1.54
CA ALA A 17 2.93 13.25 0.26
C ALA A 17 2.56 14.30 -0.80
N LYS A 18 1.29 14.71 -0.85
CA LYS A 18 0.84 15.76 -1.77
C LYS A 18 1.50 17.11 -1.47
N ALA A 19 1.53 17.51 -0.21
CA ALA A 19 2.17 18.76 0.20
C ALA A 19 3.68 18.77 -0.12
N LEU A 20 4.34 17.61 0.04
CA LEU A 20 5.75 17.45 -0.31
C LEU A 20 6.00 17.50 -1.83
N LEU A 21 5.11 16.94 -2.64
CA LEU A 21 5.16 17.10 -4.10
C LEU A 21 5.04 18.58 -4.48
N ASP A 22 4.03 19.27 -3.96
CA ASP A 22 3.81 20.69 -4.26
C ASP A 22 4.99 21.58 -3.82
N GLY A 23 5.69 21.16 -2.77
CA GLY A 23 6.91 21.81 -2.26
C GLY A 23 8.22 21.34 -2.90
N ALA A 24 8.18 20.59 -3.99
CA ALA A 24 9.36 20.06 -4.68
C ALA A 24 10.28 19.16 -3.85
N ARG A 25 9.72 18.42 -2.89
CA ARG A 25 10.42 17.50 -1.98
C ARG A 25 10.26 16.03 -2.42
N TRP A 26 10.65 15.75 -3.65
CA TRP A 26 10.37 14.50 -4.39
C TRP A 26 10.76 13.21 -3.63
N ALA A 27 12.00 13.13 -3.15
CA ALA A 27 12.50 11.94 -2.44
C ALA A 27 11.65 11.59 -1.22
N PHE A 28 11.29 12.60 -0.43
CA PHE A 28 10.50 12.37 0.77
C PHE A 28 9.01 12.21 0.45
N ALA A 29 8.49 12.87 -0.58
CA ALA A 29 7.14 12.65 -1.09
C ALA A 29 6.94 11.18 -1.52
N TYR A 30 7.86 10.64 -2.31
CA TYR A 30 7.86 9.23 -2.73
C TYR A 30 7.88 8.28 -1.52
N TYR A 31 8.77 8.55 -0.55
CA TYR A 31 8.87 7.73 0.65
C TYR A 31 7.57 7.72 1.45
N VAL A 32 7.02 8.91 1.73
CA VAL A 32 5.80 9.07 2.54
C VAL A 32 4.57 8.51 1.81
N ALA A 33 4.49 8.65 0.48
CA ALA A 33 3.41 8.08 -0.32
C ALA A 33 3.36 6.54 -0.18
N GLY A 34 4.49 5.85 -0.35
CA GLY A 34 4.54 4.40 -0.14
C GLY A 34 4.29 4.00 1.32
N TYR A 35 4.72 4.80 2.29
CA TYR A 35 4.42 4.55 3.69
C TYR A 35 2.91 4.58 3.98
N ALA A 36 2.14 5.41 3.29
CA ALA A 36 0.67 5.39 3.38
C ALA A 36 0.07 4.02 2.98
N VAL A 37 0.62 3.40 1.94
CA VAL A 37 0.22 2.06 1.46
C VAL A 37 0.58 0.99 2.48
N GLU A 38 1.78 1.07 3.08
CA GLU A 38 2.16 0.16 4.17
C GLU A 38 1.17 0.22 5.33
N CYS A 39 0.80 1.43 5.77
CA CYS A 39 -0.19 1.63 6.81
C CYS A 39 -1.54 1.01 6.44
N ALA A 40 -1.98 1.18 5.18
CA ALA A 40 -3.25 0.65 4.70
C ALA A 40 -3.24 -0.88 4.71
N LEU A 41 -2.18 -1.51 4.19
CA LEU A 41 -2.02 -2.97 4.20
C LEU A 41 -1.94 -3.55 5.62
N LYS A 42 -1.20 -2.88 6.52
CA LYS A 42 -1.14 -3.27 7.92
C LYS A 42 -2.50 -3.14 8.63
N SER A 43 -3.35 -2.20 8.20
CA SER A 43 -4.73 -2.12 8.71
C SER A 43 -5.57 -3.32 8.28
N CYS A 44 -5.45 -3.78 7.03
CA CYS A 44 -6.12 -4.99 6.53
C CYS A 44 -5.61 -6.26 7.23
N LEU A 45 -4.31 -6.32 7.51
CA LEU A 45 -3.72 -7.40 8.31
C LEU A 45 -4.37 -7.48 9.69
N LEU A 46 -4.50 -6.35 10.39
CA LEU A 46 -5.19 -6.31 11.68
C LEU A 46 -6.67 -6.70 11.55
N ALA A 47 -7.35 -6.29 10.47
CA ALA A 47 -8.72 -6.70 10.17
C ALA A 47 -8.81 -8.23 10.12
N ARG A 48 -7.94 -8.90 9.34
CA ARG A 48 -7.90 -10.37 9.27
C ARG A 48 -7.67 -10.99 10.64
N MET A 49 -6.70 -10.48 11.41
CA MET A 49 -6.38 -10.99 12.75
C MET A 49 -7.61 -10.97 13.66
N ILE A 50 -8.34 -9.85 13.67
CA ILE A 50 -9.52 -9.64 14.51
C ILE A 50 -10.69 -10.50 14.03
N HIS A 51 -11.01 -10.48 12.73
CA HIS A 51 -12.21 -11.11 12.19
C HIS A 51 -12.12 -12.63 12.10
N THR A 52 -10.91 -13.19 11.94
CA THR A 52 -10.72 -14.65 11.74
C THR A 52 -10.05 -15.34 12.92
N GLY A 53 -9.53 -14.58 13.89
CA GLY A 53 -8.69 -15.14 14.95
C GLY A 53 -7.40 -15.77 14.41
N TRP A 54 -6.91 -15.35 13.23
CA TRP A 54 -5.76 -15.95 12.54
C TRP A 54 -4.53 -16.13 13.45
N VAL A 55 -4.31 -15.22 14.39
CA VAL A 55 -3.21 -15.27 15.38
C VAL A 55 -3.22 -16.51 16.28
N PHE A 56 -4.35 -17.21 16.40
CA PHE A 56 -4.50 -18.44 17.20
C PHE A 56 -4.33 -19.72 16.38
N GLN A 57 -3.95 -19.63 15.11
CA GLN A 57 -3.71 -20.80 14.25
C GLN A 57 -2.23 -21.22 14.34
N ASP A 58 -1.95 -22.53 14.40
CA ASP A 58 -0.59 -23.11 14.59
C ASP A 58 0.46 -22.63 13.57
N LYS A 59 0.04 -22.09 12.43
CA LYS A 59 0.92 -21.62 11.34
C LYS A 59 1.14 -20.09 11.34
N ALA A 60 0.48 -19.34 12.22
CA ALA A 60 0.63 -17.89 12.27
C ALA A 60 1.91 -17.50 13.04
N ASN A 61 2.90 -16.94 12.34
CA ASN A 61 4.08 -16.36 12.97
C ASN A 61 3.94 -14.83 13.03
N VAL A 62 3.62 -14.31 14.22
CA VAL A 62 3.37 -12.88 14.46
C VAL A 62 4.59 -12.02 14.09
N LYS A 63 5.82 -12.56 14.13
CA LYS A 63 7.03 -11.80 13.75
C LYS A 63 7.01 -11.38 12.27
N ASP A 64 6.37 -12.16 11.40
CA ASP A 64 6.32 -11.88 9.97
C ASP A 64 5.49 -10.61 9.68
N CYS A 65 4.58 -10.25 10.60
CA CYS A 65 3.75 -9.05 10.53
C CYS A 65 4.54 -7.73 10.67
N LEU A 66 5.80 -7.81 11.12
CA LEU A 66 6.71 -6.67 11.24
C LEU A 66 7.36 -6.29 9.90
N THR A 67 7.12 -7.04 8.83
CA THR A 67 7.63 -6.74 7.50
C THR A 67 7.15 -5.38 6.98
N HIS A 68 7.90 -4.86 6.02
CA HIS A 68 7.57 -3.67 5.22
C HIS A 68 7.34 -4.02 3.75
N ASP A 69 7.44 -5.30 3.39
CA ASP A 69 7.24 -5.79 2.03
C ASP A 69 5.74 -5.90 1.73
N PHE A 70 5.29 -5.23 0.67
CA PHE A 70 3.87 -5.19 0.31
C PHE A 70 3.34 -6.55 -0.13
N GLY A 71 4.15 -7.35 -0.83
CA GLY A 71 3.76 -8.70 -1.27
C GLY A 71 3.51 -9.63 -0.08
N GLU A 72 4.41 -9.61 0.89
CA GLU A 72 4.26 -10.36 2.14
C GLU A 72 3.09 -9.82 2.97
N LEU A 73 2.91 -8.50 3.10
CA LEU A 73 1.76 -7.93 3.80
C LEU A 73 0.43 -8.36 3.15
N ILE A 74 0.34 -8.41 1.83
CA ILE A 74 -0.87 -8.90 1.12
C ILE A 74 -1.12 -10.38 1.42
N LYS A 75 -0.09 -11.23 1.38
CA LYS A 75 -0.23 -12.66 1.72
C LYS A 75 -0.67 -12.84 3.17
N LEU A 76 -0.05 -12.12 4.10
CA LEU A 76 -0.37 -12.16 5.52
C LEU A 76 -1.77 -11.60 5.80
N ALA A 77 -2.20 -10.56 5.08
CA ALA A 77 -3.56 -10.03 5.15
C ALA A 77 -4.60 -10.93 4.46
N GLY A 78 -4.17 -11.98 3.76
CA GLY A 78 -5.06 -12.93 3.10
C GLY A 78 -5.65 -12.40 1.79
N LEU A 79 -5.11 -11.30 1.26
CA LEU A 79 -5.64 -10.56 0.12
C LEU A 79 -5.05 -11.00 -1.24
N LYS A 80 -4.26 -12.08 -1.24
CA LYS A 80 -3.59 -12.56 -2.46
C LYS A 80 -4.60 -12.99 -3.54
N PRO A 81 -5.65 -13.78 -3.24
CA PRO A 81 -6.68 -14.12 -4.22
C PRO A 81 -7.38 -12.89 -4.80
N GLU A 82 -7.69 -11.91 -3.96
CA GLU A 82 -8.36 -10.67 -4.32
C GLU A 82 -7.48 -9.80 -5.23
N LEU A 83 -6.17 -9.71 -4.92
CA LEU A 83 -5.22 -9.02 -5.76
C LEU A 83 -5.12 -9.69 -7.13
N ASP A 84 -4.99 -11.02 -7.17
CA ASP A 84 -4.88 -11.78 -8.42
C ASP A 84 -6.13 -11.61 -9.29
N GLY A 85 -7.31 -11.66 -8.68
CA GLY A 85 -8.58 -11.39 -9.35
C GLY A 85 -8.64 -9.98 -9.94
N GLN A 86 -8.22 -8.96 -9.16
CA GLN A 86 -8.19 -7.58 -9.63
C GLN A 86 -7.19 -7.36 -10.76
N LEU A 87 -6.00 -7.98 -10.68
CA LEU A 87 -4.99 -7.91 -11.74
C LEU A 87 -5.49 -8.57 -13.03
N ALA A 88 -6.12 -9.74 -12.94
CA ALA A 88 -6.70 -10.43 -14.09
C ALA A 88 -7.85 -9.62 -14.72
N ALA A 89 -8.74 -9.06 -13.89
CA ALA A 89 -9.86 -8.23 -14.36
C ALA A 89 -9.36 -6.96 -15.05
N SER A 90 -8.36 -6.28 -14.49
CA SER A 90 -7.78 -5.08 -15.10
C SER A 90 -7.02 -5.39 -16.39
N ALA A 91 -6.32 -6.52 -16.47
CA ALA A 91 -5.64 -6.95 -17.69
C ALA A 91 -6.63 -7.22 -18.84
N GLY A 92 -7.85 -7.68 -18.53
CA GLY A 92 -8.94 -7.82 -19.50
C GLY A 92 -9.64 -6.51 -19.89
N ALA A 93 -9.31 -5.40 -19.21
CA ALA A 93 -9.85 -4.08 -19.47
C ALA A 93 -8.77 -3.17 -20.09
N ASP A 94 -8.44 -2.03 -19.47
CA ASP A 94 -7.45 -1.07 -19.94
C ASP A 94 -6.04 -1.27 -19.35
N GLY A 95 -5.89 -2.20 -18.40
CA GLY A 95 -4.63 -2.48 -17.71
C GLY A 95 -4.19 -1.42 -16.69
N THR A 96 -5.00 -0.40 -16.40
CA THR A 96 -4.59 0.74 -15.56
C THR A 96 -4.20 0.31 -14.15
N PHE A 97 -5.00 -0.56 -13.51
CA PHE A 97 -4.67 -1.06 -12.18
C PHE A 97 -3.42 -1.95 -12.20
N VAL A 98 -3.19 -2.74 -13.26
CA VAL A 98 -1.96 -3.53 -13.42
C VAL A 98 -0.73 -2.62 -13.44
N GLY A 99 -0.78 -1.53 -14.21
CA GLY A 99 0.31 -0.53 -14.26
C GLY A 99 0.53 0.17 -12.93
N ASN A 100 -0.56 0.56 -12.26
CA ASN A 100 -0.50 1.21 -10.95
C ASN A 100 0.10 0.28 -9.88
N TRP A 101 -0.38 -0.97 -9.82
CA TRP A 101 0.20 -1.98 -8.93
C TRP A 101 1.67 -2.26 -9.25
N GLY A 102 2.02 -2.34 -10.54
CA GLY A 102 3.40 -2.45 -11.01
C GLY A 102 4.30 -1.33 -10.48
N THR A 103 3.79 -0.11 -10.40
CA THR A 103 4.53 1.04 -9.85
C THR A 103 4.61 1.00 -8.32
N VAL A 104 3.49 0.76 -7.64
CA VAL A 104 3.42 0.78 -6.16
C VAL A 104 4.22 -0.36 -5.54
N SER A 105 4.21 -1.55 -6.15
CA SER A 105 4.90 -2.74 -5.64
C SER A 105 6.42 -2.64 -5.68
N LEU A 106 6.98 -1.66 -6.40
CA LEU A 106 8.43 -1.39 -6.41
C LEU A 106 8.91 -0.59 -5.19
N TRP A 107 8.00 -0.01 -4.42
CA TRP A 107 8.37 0.73 -3.22
C TRP A 107 8.96 -0.22 -2.18
N GLN A 108 10.02 0.22 -1.52
CA GLN A 108 10.64 -0.46 -0.37
C GLN A 108 10.97 0.56 0.71
N VAL A 109 10.97 0.15 1.97
CA VAL A 109 11.35 1.02 3.10
C VAL A 109 12.77 1.59 2.96
N SER A 110 13.66 0.88 2.27
CA SER A 110 15.05 1.28 1.99
C SER A 110 15.15 2.47 1.03
N THR A 111 14.08 2.80 0.28
CA THR A 111 14.05 3.97 -0.63
C THR A 111 14.24 5.30 0.11
N ARG A 112 14.10 5.32 1.44
CA ARG A 112 14.51 6.44 2.30
C ARG A 112 15.98 6.85 2.18
N TYR A 113 16.85 5.96 1.68
CA TYR A 113 18.28 6.22 1.51
C TYR A 113 18.66 6.53 0.05
N SER A 114 17.68 6.63 -0.85
CA SER A 114 17.92 6.97 -2.25
C SER A 114 17.27 8.29 -2.63
N SER A 115 17.84 8.95 -3.63
CA SER A 115 17.20 10.10 -4.28
C SER A 115 16.06 9.61 -5.17
N LYS A 116 15.03 10.45 -5.33
CA LYS A 116 13.97 10.26 -6.32
C LYS A 116 13.80 11.51 -7.15
N SER A 117 13.58 11.29 -8.44
CA SER A 117 13.18 12.34 -9.37
C SER A 117 11.74 12.78 -9.11
N GLN A 118 11.37 13.94 -9.64
CA GLN A 118 9.99 14.41 -9.67
C GLN A 118 9.07 13.38 -10.34
N VAL A 119 9.48 12.87 -11.52
CA VAL A 119 8.72 11.89 -12.31
C VAL A 119 8.42 10.62 -11.51
N GLU A 120 9.41 10.09 -10.78
CA GLU A 120 9.18 8.90 -9.93
C GLU A 120 8.20 9.18 -8.78
N ALA A 121 8.32 10.35 -8.14
CA ALA A 121 7.47 10.73 -7.01
C ALA A 121 6.02 10.95 -7.45
N GLU A 122 5.81 11.65 -8.55
CA GLU A 122 4.50 11.86 -9.16
C GLU A 122 3.90 10.54 -9.64
N ALA A 123 4.66 9.71 -10.35
CA ALA A 123 4.17 8.41 -10.82
C ALA A 123 3.71 7.50 -9.68
N LEU A 124 4.46 7.44 -8.57
CA LEU A 124 4.05 6.66 -7.41
C LEU A 124 2.78 7.25 -6.77
N TYR A 125 2.72 8.57 -6.57
CA TYR A 125 1.57 9.22 -5.97
C TYR A 125 0.29 9.02 -6.79
N GLU A 126 0.38 9.21 -8.11
CA GLU A 126 -0.73 8.95 -9.03
C GLU A 126 -1.14 7.48 -8.99
N ALA A 127 -0.21 6.52 -9.07
CA ALA A 127 -0.54 5.10 -8.99
C ALA A 127 -1.26 4.70 -7.69
N ILE A 128 -0.95 5.38 -6.58
CA ILE A 128 -1.61 5.17 -5.29
C ILE A 128 -3.02 5.76 -5.30
N THR A 129 -3.17 7.00 -5.78
CA THR A 129 -4.37 7.84 -5.59
C THR A 129 -5.31 7.91 -6.78
N HIS A 130 -4.95 7.30 -7.91
CA HIS A 130 -5.71 7.32 -9.15
C HIS A 130 -7.20 7.00 -8.93
N ASP A 131 -8.08 7.76 -9.57
CA ASP A 131 -9.52 7.48 -9.59
C ASP A 131 -9.94 6.99 -10.99
N PRO A 132 -10.52 5.78 -11.16
CA PRO A 132 -10.93 4.82 -10.12
C PRO A 132 -9.89 3.73 -9.79
N HIS A 133 -8.77 3.67 -10.50
CA HIS A 133 -7.85 2.51 -10.50
C HIS A 133 -6.66 2.60 -9.53
N GLY A 134 -6.75 3.43 -8.49
CA GLY A 134 -5.68 3.62 -7.51
C GLY A 134 -5.53 2.43 -6.58
N VAL A 135 -4.28 2.08 -6.26
CA VAL A 135 -3.97 0.96 -5.37
C VAL A 135 -4.55 1.19 -3.97
N LEU A 136 -4.50 2.42 -3.45
CA LEU A 136 -5.08 2.72 -2.14
C LEU A 136 -6.59 2.51 -2.12
N LYS A 137 -7.29 2.94 -3.18
CA LYS A 137 -8.74 2.74 -3.32
C LYS A 137 -9.12 1.26 -3.35
N TRP A 138 -8.29 0.42 -3.97
CA TRP A 138 -8.49 -1.04 -3.92
C TRP A 138 -8.29 -1.59 -2.51
N ILE A 139 -7.21 -1.22 -1.81
CA ILE A 139 -6.93 -1.68 -0.43
C ILE A 139 -8.05 -1.28 0.53
N GLN A 140 -8.59 -0.06 0.37
CA GLN A 140 -9.67 0.48 1.20
C GLN A 140 -10.95 -0.38 1.21
N ASN A 141 -11.17 -1.24 0.20
CA ASN A 141 -12.31 -2.17 0.20
C ASN A 141 -12.16 -3.30 1.24
N TYR A 142 -10.96 -3.51 1.78
CA TYR A 142 -10.62 -4.58 2.72
C TYR A 142 -10.21 -4.05 4.09
N TRP A 143 -10.50 -2.78 4.34
CA TRP A 143 -10.19 -2.12 5.60
C TRP A 143 -10.81 -2.82 6.79
#